data_AF-A0A7J3D7R8-F1
#
_entry.id   AF-A0A7J3D7R8-F1
#
_cell.length_a   1.000
_cell.length_b   1.000
_cell.length_c   1.000
_cell.angle_alpha   90.00
_cell.angle_beta   90.00
_cell.angle_gamma   90.00
#
_symmetry.space_group_name_H-M   'P 1'
#
loop_
_entity.id
_entity.type
_entity.pdbx_description
1 polymer ?
#
loop_
_entity_poly.entity_id
_entity_poly.type
_entity_poly.pdbx_seq_one_letter_code
_entity_poly.pdbx_strand_id
1 'polypeptide(L)' 'MLAPKIERLEKKIKEINAIKSEYRAEIDEAFRNFKAKKIGKEDFEKIRQRNEEKIEKLNEKIKEIRSLIKSMKES' A
#
# COMPACT_ATOMS: atom_id res chain seq x y z
N MET A 1 -14.19 19.00 18.67
CA MET A 1 -12.75 18.73 18.56
C MET A 1 -12.48 17.79 17.38
N LEU A 2 -12.10 18.33 16.22
CA LEU A 2 -11.82 17.52 15.01
C LEU A 2 -10.35 17.07 14.95
N ALA A 3 -9.44 17.77 15.63
CA ALA A 3 -8.01 17.48 15.62
C ALA A 3 -7.64 16.03 16.04
N PRO A 4 -8.19 15.45 17.13
CA PRO A 4 -7.87 14.07 17.51
C PRO A 4 -8.38 13.03 16.51
N LYS A 5 -9.45 13.33 15.76
CA LYS A 5 -9.97 12.44 14.71
C LYS A 5 -9.10 12.52 13.45
N ILE A 6 -8.67 13.71 13.06
CA ILE A 6 -7.74 13.92 11.93
C ILE A 6 -6.41 13.21 12.20
N GLU A 7 -5.85 13.36 13.40
CA GLU A 7 -4.58 12.71 13.78
C GLU A 7 -4.66 11.16 13.69
N ARG A 8 -5.78 10.57 14.12
CA ARG A 8 -6.03 9.13 13.96
C ARG A 8 -6.06 8.69 12.50
N LEU A 9 -6.68 9.50 11.63
CA LEU A 9 -6.72 9.22 10.18
C LEU A 9 -5.34 9.36 9.54
N GLU A 10 -4.55 10.35 9.94
CA GLU A 10 -3.16 10.51 9.49
C GLU A 10 -2.26 9.35 9.95
N LYS A 11 -2.44 8.88 11.19
CA LYS A 11 -1.77 7.66 11.68
C LYS A 11 -2.15 6.44 10.85
N LYS A 12 -3.43 6.28 10.51
CA LYS A 12 -3.92 5.20 9.65
C LYS A 12 -3.27 5.23 8.25
N ILE A 13 -3.07 6.42 7.67
CA ILE A 13 -2.32 6.56 6.40
C ILE A 13 -0.87 6.07 6.55
N LYS A 14 -0.21 6.38 7.67
CA LYS A 14 1.17 5.90 7.94
C LYS A 14 1.21 4.37 8.03
N GLU A 15 0.28 3.77 8.76
CA GLU A 15 0.15 2.31 8.87
C GLU A 15 -0.09 1.66 7.50
N ILE A 16 -0.98 2.22 6.67
CA ILE A 16 -1.22 1.71 5.32
C ILE A 16 0.05 1.82 4.45
N ASN A 17 0.82 2.90 4.57
CA ASN A 17 2.08 3.04 3.82
C ASN A 17 3.14 2.04 4.27
N ALA A 18 3.18 1.66 5.56
CA ALA A 18 4.07 0.60 6.04
C ALA A 18 3.72 -0.75 5.37
N ILE A 19 2.44 -1.12 5.34
CA ILE A 19 1.97 -2.34 4.67
C ILE A 19 2.30 -2.32 3.16
N LYS A 20 2.13 -1.16 2.50
CA LYS A 20 2.54 -1.02 1.09
C LYS A 20 4.04 -1.24 0.88
N SER A 21 4.86 -0.84 1.84
CA SER A 21 6.31 -1.06 1.79
C SER A 21 6.64 -2.55 1.87
N GLU A 22 5.90 -3.32 2.69
CA GLU A 22 6.05 -4.77 2.79
C GLU A 22 5.70 -5.45 1.46
N TYR A 23 4.57 -5.11 0.84
CA TYR A 23 4.21 -5.67 -0.47
C TYR A 23 5.20 -5.30 -1.58
N ARG A 24 5.81 -4.12 -1.53
CA ARG A 24 6.90 -3.76 -2.46
C ARG A 24 8.14 -4.62 -2.22
N ALA A 25 8.51 -4.83 -0.96
CA ALA A 25 9.64 -5.69 -0.61
C ALA A 25 9.42 -7.14 -1.08
N GLU A 26 8.19 -7.67 -0.98
CA GLU A 26 7.83 -8.98 -1.54
C GLU A 26 8.01 -9.05 -3.06
N ILE A 27 7.63 -7.98 -3.80
CA ILE A 27 7.84 -7.89 -5.25
C ILE A 27 9.35 -7.87 -5.57
N ASP A 28 10.13 -7.08 -4.83
CA ASP A 28 11.58 -6.99 -5.01
C ASP A 28 12.28 -8.32 -4.69
N GLU A 29 11.80 -9.05 -3.68
CA GLU A 29 12.28 -10.40 -3.38
C GLU A 29 11.92 -11.39 -4.50
N ALA A 30 10.67 -11.38 -4.97
CA ALA A 30 10.26 -12.21 -6.10
C ALA A 30 11.10 -11.93 -7.35
N PHE A 31 11.40 -10.66 -7.62
CA PHE A 31 12.27 -10.27 -8.72
C PHE A 31 13.71 -10.77 -8.54
N ARG A 32 14.26 -10.70 -7.32
CA ARG A 32 15.57 -11.28 -7.01
C ARG A 32 15.59 -12.80 -7.21
N ASN A 33 14.55 -13.49 -6.78
CA ASN A 33 14.40 -14.94 -6.97
C ASN A 33 14.26 -15.31 -8.45
N PHE A 34 13.53 -14.52 -9.24
CA PHE A 34 13.44 -14.69 -10.69
C PHE A 34 14.80 -14.48 -11.37
N LYS A 35 15.53 -13.42 -11.03
CA LYS A 35 16.90 -13.18 -11.54
C LYS A 35 17.87 -14.31 -11.19
N ALA A 36 17.73 -14.86 -9.99
CA ALA A 36 18.49 -16.02 -9.53
C ALA A 36 18.02 -17.35 -10.15
N LYS A 37 17.03 -17.33 -11.06
CA LYS A 37 16.40 -18.52 -11.68
C LYS A 37 15.82 -19.52 -10.68
N LYS A 38 15.47 -19.05 -9.47
CA LYS A 38 14.83 -19.86 -8.41
C LYS A 38 13.33 -20.06 -8.65
N ILE A 39 12.71 -19.13 -9.36
CA ILE A 39 11.30 -19.18 -9.77
C ILE A 39 11.17 -18.89 -11.26
N GLY A 40 10.08 -19.35 -11.88
CA GLY A 40 9.77 -19.07 -13.27
C GLY A 40 9.26 -17.64 -13.48
N LYS A 41 9.21 -17.21 -14.75
CA LYS A 41 8.62 -15.92 -15.14
C LYS A 41 7.14 -15.84 -14.75
N GLU A 42 6.40 -16.93 -14.96
CA GLU A 42 4.97 -16.98 -14.63
C GLU A 42 4.72 -16.82 -13.12
N ASP A 43 5.52 -17.49 -12.28
CA ASP A 43 5.42 -17.36 -10.83
C ASP A 43 5.74 -15.94 -10.34
N PHE A 44 6.78 -15.33 -10.92
CA PHE A 44 7.12 -13.94 -10.64
C PHE A 44 5.97 -12.98 -11.00
N GLU A 45 5.41 -13.09 -12.20
CA GLU A 45 4.31 -12.21 -12.61
C GLU A 45 3.06 -12.42 -11.75
N LYS A 46 2.74 -13.66 -11.35
CA LYS A 46 1.64 -13.95 -10.41
C LYS A 46 1.84 -13.25 -9.05
N ILE A 47 3.05 -13.34 -8.48
CA ILE A 47 3.37 -12.67 -7.21
C ILE A 47 3.29 -11.16 -7.37
N ARG A 48 3.89 -10.63 -8.44
CA ARG A 48 3.91 -9.22 -8.75
C ARG A 48 2.49 -8.66 -8.89
N GLN A 49 1.68 -9.24 -9.76
CA GLN A 49 0.32 -8.78 -10.03
C GLN A 49 -0.53 -8.80 -8.75
N ARG A 50 -0.47 -9.90 -7.98
CA ARG A 50 -1.20 -10.01 -6.71
C ARG A 50 -0.84 -8.90 -5.73
N ASN A 51 0.44 -8.57 -5.61
CA ASN A 51 0.90 -7.53 -4.68
C ASN A 51 0.67 -6.11 -5.21
N GLU A 52 0.76 -5.88 -6.52
CA GLU A 52 0.38 -4.63 -7.17
C GLU A 52 -1.12 -4.33 -6.95
N GLU A 53 -2.00 -5.32 -7.12
CA GLU A 53 -3.45 -5.18 -6.85
C GLU A 53 -3.74 -4.82 -5.39
N LYS A 54 -3.03 -5.43 -4.43
CA LYS A 54 -3.16 -5.06 -3.01
C LYS A 54 -2.71 -3.62 -2.77
N ILE A 55 -1.59 -3.20 -3.36
CA ILE A 55 -1.07 -1.84 -3.25
C ILE A 55 -2.08 -0.83 -3.83
N GLU A 56 -2.71 -1.15 -4.95
CA GLU A 56 -3.73 -0.30 -5.58
C GLU A 56 -4.94 -0.09 -4.65
N LYS A 57 -5.49 -1.17 -4.08
CA LYS A 57 -6.58 -1.10 -3.07
C LYS A 57 -6.19 -0.25 -1.86
N LEU A 58 -4.93 -0.33 -1.42
CA LEU A 58 -4.42 0.51 -0.33
C LEU A 58 -4.28 1.98 -0.74
N ASN A 59 -3.94 2.28 -1.99
CA ASN A 59 -3.90 3.65 -2.52
C ASN A 59 -5.29 4.27 -2.56
N GLU A 60 -6.31 3.53 -2.96
CA GLU A 60 -7.71 3.99 -2.93
C GLU A 60 -8.13 4.35 -1.50
N LYS A 61 -7.86 3.48 -0.52
CA LYS A 61 -8.12 3.77 0.90
C LYS A 61 -7.39 5.03 1.38
N ILE A 62 -6.13 5.25 0.97
CA ILE A 62 -5.42 6.49 1.30
C ILE A 62 -6.11 7.71 0.68
N LYS A 63 -6.56 7.62 -0.57
CA LYS A 63 -7.29 8.72 -1.25
C LYS A 63 -8.58 9.06 -0.51
N GLU A 64 -9.37 8.06 -0.13
CA GLU A 64 -10.58 8.22 0.67
C GLU A 64 -10.29 8.90 2.01
N ILE A 65 -9.31 8.40 2.77
CA ILE A 65 -8.94 8.99 4.07
C ILE A 65 -8.48 10.44 3.91
N ARG A 66 -7.68 10.74 2.87
CA ARG A 66 -7.25 12.12 2.58
C ARG A 66 -8.43 13.03 2.24
N SER A 67 -9.39 12.54 1.47
CA SER A 67 -10.61 13.29 1.17
C SER A 67 -11.42 13.58 2.44
N LEU A 68 -11.56 12.59 3.32
CA LEU A 68 -12.24 12.76 4.60
C LEU A 68 -11.54 13.81 5.48
N ILE A 69 -10.20 13.73 5.59
CA ILE A 69 -9.41 14.73 6.33
C ILE A 69 -9.65 16.13 5.74
N LYS A 70 -9.65 16.26 4.41
CA LYS A 70 -9.88 17.54 3.73
C LYS A 70 -11.26 18.10 4.09
N SER A 71 -12.33 17.31 3.94
CA SER A 71 -13.69 17.73 4.31
C SER A 71 -13.80 18.13 5.78
N MET A 72 -13.11 17.42 6.68
CA MET A 72 -13.08 17.76 8.12
C MET A 72 -12.28 19.02 8.45
N LYS A 73 -11.33 19.44 7.60
CA LYS A 73 -10.58 20.69 7.78
C LYS A 73 -11.32 21.90 7.21
N GLU A 74 -12.20 21.67 6.24
CA GLU A 74 -13.03 22.68 5.57
C GLU A 74 -14.41 22.88 6.25
N SER A 75 -14.75 22.04 7.24
CA SER A 75 -15.97 22.14 8.08
C SER A 75 -15.66 22.76 9.43
#